data_AF-A0A969A4H6-F1
#
_entry.id   AF-A0A969A4H6-F1
#
_cell.length_a   1.000
_cell.length_b   1.000
_cell.length_c   1.000
_cell.angle_alpha   90.00
_cell.angle_beta   90.00
_cell.angle_gamma   90.00
#
_symmetry.space_group_name_H-M   'P 1'
#
loop_
_entity.id
_entity.type
_entity.pdbx_description
1 polymer ?
#
loop_
_entity_poly.entity_id
_entity_poly.type
_entity_poly.pdbx_seq_one_letter_code
_entity_poly.pdbx_strand_id
1 'polypeptide(L)'
;MPPRKQAKPQPVYQLKITLKDHRPPIWRRVQVLSQTTLSQLHWVIQLSMGWTNSHLHSFSIQGVEYGVPMPDFGFDDDIRDEQKVKLSKVISEEKFEFSYLYDFGDAWEHKILVEKVLEADPTVSYPICITGKRACPPEDCGGVWGYQDFLEAIQDPNHPEHEAMLEWIGGSFDPGDAQLEDINSQLKAMSG
;
A
#
# COMPACT_ATOMS: atom_id res chain seq x y z
N MET A 1 -25.46 24.32 -28.84
CA MET A 1 -24.51 23.79 -27.83
C MET A 1 -24.00 22.45 -28.33
N PRO A 2 -22.69 22.20 -28.43
CA PRO A 2 -22.21 20.86 -28.75
C PRO A 2 -22.58 19.91 -27.59
N PRO A 3 -22.89 18.63 -27.89
CA PRO A 3 -23.20 17.66 -26.85
C PRO A 3 -21.98 17.48 -25.94
N ARG A 4 -22.20 17.53 -24.62
CA ARG A 4 -21.19 17.16 -23.62
C ARG A 4 -20.76 15.73 -23.93
N LYS A 5 -19.48 15.50 -24.25
CA LYS A 5 -18.92 14.15 -24.39
C LYS A 5 -19.28 13.37 -23.12
N GLN A 6 -20.06 12.29 -23.26
CA GLN A 6 -20.29 11.37 -22.15
C GLN A 6 -18.92 10.84 -21.71
N ALA A 7 -18.59 11.03 -20.43
CA ALA A 7 -17.39 10.44 -19.86
C ALA A 7 -17.51 8.92 -19.96
N LYS A 8 -16.48 8.24 -20.50
CA LYS A 8 -16.44 6.78 -20.49
C LYS A 8 -16.53 6.31 -19.03
N PRO A 9 -17.32 5.28 -18.71
CA PRO A 9 -17.32 4.70 -17.38
C PRO A 9 -15.89 4.32 -17.02
N GLN A 10 -15.42 4.74 -15.85
CA GLN A 10 -14.07 4.42 -15.40
C GLN A 10 -14.14 3.12 -14.59
N PRO A 11 -13.49 2.04 -15.05
CA PRO A 11 -13.40 0.84 -14.25
C PRO A 11 -12.75 1.12 -12.90
N VAL A 12 -13.18 0.37 -11.88
CA VAL A 12 -12.58 0.32 -10.55
C VAL A 12 -11.82 -0.99 -10.43
N TYR A 13 -10.56 -0.91 -10.01
CA TYR A 13 -9.78 -2.09 -9.66
C TYR A 13 -9.92 -2.37 -8.17
N GLN A 14 -10.43 -3.56 -7.85
CA GLN A 14 -10.35 -4.09 -6.50
C GLN A 14 -9.02 -4.82 -6.34
N LEU A 15 -8.12 -4.24 -5.55
CA LEU A 15 -6.79 -4.74 -5.31
C LEU A 15 -6.70 -5.35 -3.92
N LYS A 16 -6.11 -6.54 -3.82
CA LYS A 16 -5.66 -7.09 -2.55
C LYS A 16 -4.15 -6.88 -2.43
N ILE A 17 -3.76 -6.05 -1.47
CA ILE A 17 -2.37 -5.76 -1.14
C ILE A 17 -2.00 -6.63 0.07
N THR A 18 -1.02 -7.52 -0.09
CA THR A 18 -0.60 -8.47 0.95
C THR A 18 0.87 -8.27 1.24
N LEU A 19 1.23 -8.01 2.49
CA LEU A 19 2.62 -8.00 2.93
C LEU A 19 3.18 -9.43 2.86
N LYS A 20 4.35 -9.59 2.21
CA LYS A 20 5.01 -10.89 2.10
C LYS A 20 5.73 -11.26 3.39
N ASP A 21 6.06 -12.53 3.50
CA ASP A 21 6.93 -13.12 4.54
C ASP A 21 6.47 -12.95 6.00
N HIS A 22 5.27 -12.42 6.23
CA HIS A 22 4.62 -12.41 7.54
C HIS A 22 3.51 -13.47 7.64
N ARG A 23 3.52 -14.25 8.71
CA ARG A 23 2.42 -15.16 9.07
C ARG A 23 1.97 -14.91 10.50
N PRO A 24 0.65 -14.84 10.74
CA PRO A 24 -0.45 -14.90 9.76
C PRO A 24 -0.55 -13.64 8.87
N PRO A 25 -1.16 -13.71 7.66
CA PRO A 25 -1.00 -12.67 6.64
C PRO A 25 -1.57 -11.30 7.07
N ILE A 26 -0.83 -10.24 6.77
CA ILE A 26 -1.26 -8.85 6.88
C ILE A 26 -1.66 -8.39 5.48
N TRP A 27 -2.87 -7.84 5.34
CA TRP A 27 -3.36 -7.42 4.03
C TRP A 27 -4.47 -6.38 4.10
N ARG A 28 -4.64 -5.68 2.98
CA ARG A 28 -5.70 -4.69 2.73
C ARG A 28 -6.36 -4.99 1.39
N ARG A 29 -7.66 -4.73 1.30
CA ARG A 29 -8.41 -4.76 0.05
C ARG A 29 -8.95 -3.38 -0.23
N VAL A 30 -8.39 -2.77 -1.27
CA VAL A 30 -8.69 -1.40 -1.67
C VAL A 30 -9.37 -1.39 -3.02
N GLN A 31 -10.13 -0.35 -3.27
CA GLN A 31 -10.72 -0.05 -4.57
C GLN A 31 -10.18 1.28 -5.06
N VAL A 32 -9.63 1.28 -6.27
CA VAL A 32 -9.02 2.45 -6.90
C VAL A 32 -9.55 2.62 -8.32
N LEU A 33 -9.57 3.84 -8.84
CA LEU A 33 -9.99 4.08 -10.22
C LEU A 33 -8.92 3.57 -11.20
N SER A 34 -9.35 3.10 -12.37
CA SER A 34 -8.43 2.65 -13.42
C SER A 34 -7.48 3.73 -13.96
N GLN A 35 -7.81 5.00 -13.73
CA GLN A 35 -6.98 6.15 -14.09
C GLN A 35 -5.98 6.54 -13.01
N THR A 36 -6.04 5.92 -11.82
CA THR A 36 -5.03 6.08 -10.76
C THR A 36 -3.64 5.80 -11.33
N THR A 37 -2.66 6.65 -11.03
CA THR A 37 -1.25 6.43 -11.40
C THR A 37 -0.55 5.50 -10.42
N LEU A 38 0.61 4.95 -10.77
CA LEU A 38 1.41 4.16 -9.84
C LEU A 38 1.83 5.00 -8.62
N SER A 39 2.17 6.28 -8.82
CA SER A 39 2.45 7.20 -7.71
C SER A 39 1.24 7.45 -6.79
N GLN A 40 0.04 7.51 -7.35
CA GLN A 40 -1.18 7.59 -6.52
C GLN A 40 -1.47 6.26 -5.81
N LEU A 41 -1.21 5.12 -6.47
CA LEU A 41 -1.32 3.81 -5.83
C LEU A 41 -0.32 3.65 -4.68
N HIS A 42 0.90 4.19 -4.82
CA HIS A 42 1.88 4.26 -3.74
C HIS A 42 1.30 4.93 -2.49
N TRP A 43 0.72 6.12 -2.62
CA TRP A 43 0.04 6.78 -1.50
C TRP A 43 -1.12 5.96 -0.93
N VAL A 44 -1.92 5.30 -1.78
CA VAL A 44 -2.98 4.40 -1.31
C VAL A 44 -2.41 3.26 -0.46
N ILE A 45 -1.28 2.68 -0.88
CA ILE A 45 -0.60 1.62 -0.11
C ILE A 45 -0.09 2.18 1.21
N GLN A 46 0.66 3.29 1.19
CA GLN A 46 1.20 3.95 2.39
C GLN A 46 0.12 4.20 3.44
N LEU A 47 -0.96 4.88 3.05
CA LEU A 47 -2.08 5.17 3.96
C LEU A 47 -2.83 3.91 4.40
N SER A 48 -2.91 2.89 3.55
CA SER A 48 -3.55 1.61 3.92
C SER A 48 -2.70 0.76 4.88
N MET A 49 -1.38 0.97 4.88
CA MET A 49 -0.46 0.32 5.80
C MET A 49 -0.15 1.18 7.04
N GLY A 50 -0.57 2.44 7.09
CA GLY A 50 -0.26 3.34 8.21
C GLY A 50 1.18 3.86 8.19
N TRP A 51 1.82 3.87 7.02
CA TRP A 51 3.18 4.35 6.81
C TRP A 51 3.23 5.82 6.41
N THR A 52 4.41 6.42 6.58
CA THR A 52 4.60 7.87 6.46
C THR A 52 5.32 8.28 5.19
N ASN A 53 5.62 7.34 4.29
CA ASN A 53 6.36 7.59 3.06
C ASN A 53 7.74 8.22 3.33
N SER A 54 8.43 7.70 4.34
CA SER A 54 9.76 8.15 4.77
C SER A 54 10.89 7.61 3.89
N HIS A 55 10.64 6.50 3.20
CA HIS A 55 11.65 5.74 2.47
C HIS A 55 11.36 5.61 0.98
N LEU A 56 12.35 5.10 0.24
CA LEU A 56 12.21 4.81 -1.18
C LEU A 56 11.29 3.62 -1.44
N HIS A 57 10.72 3.58 -2.63
CA HIS A 57 9.84 2.52 -3.08
C HIS A 57 10.00 2.23 -4.57
N SER A 58 9.53 1.06 -5.00
CA SER A 58 9.38 0.71 -6.41
C SER A 58 8.21 -0.24 -6.65
N PHE A 59 7.73 -0.29 -7.89
CA PHE A 59 6.83 -1.33 -8.39
C PHE A 59 7.55 -2.18 -9.43
N SER A 60 7.46 -3.49 -9.29
CA SER A 60 7.93 -4.44 -10.29
C SER A 60 6.74 -5.05 -11.02
N ILE A 61 6.60 -4.71 -12.30
CA ILE A 61 5.45 -5.13 -13.13
C ILE A 61 5.96 -5.73 -14.44
N GLN A 62 5.76 -7.04 -14.60
CA GLN A 62 6.21 -7.79 -15.80
C GLN A 62 7.69 -7.58 -16.15
N GLY A 63 8.57 -7.48 -15.14
CA GLY A 63 10.01 -7.28 -15.32
C GLY A 63 10.42 -5.85 -15.64
N VAL A 64 9.51 -4.89 -15.48
CA VAL A 64 9.79 -3.46 -15.58
C VAL A 64 9.65 -2.83 -14.20
N GLU A 65 10.67 -2.07 -13.80
CA GLU A 65 10.65 -1.31 -12.56
C GLU A 65 10.07 0.09 -12.78
N TYR A 66 9.23 0.51 -11.84
CA TYR A 66 8.64 1.84 -11.79
C TYR A 66 8.89 2.46 -10.43
N GLY A 67 9.23 3.74 -10.40
CA GLY A 67 9.55 4.45 -9.18
C GLY A 67 9.78 5.94 -9.44
N VAL A 68 10.29 6.64 -8.45
CA VAL A 68 10.69 8.04 -8.58
C VAL A 68 12.05 8.11 -9.28
N PRO A 69 12.17 8.73 -10.46
CA PRO A 69 13.45 8.79 -11.14
C PRO A 69 14.49 9.62 -10.38
N MET A 70 15.72 9.12 -10.31
CA MET A 70 16.88 9.70 -9.62
C MET A 70 18.10 9.83 -10.54
N PRO A 71 18.01 10.61 -11.63
CA PRO A 71 19.07 10.71 -12.64
C PRO A 71 20.39 11.23 -12.05
N ASP A 72 20.35 12.08 -11.03
CA ASP A 72 21.53 12.68 -10.41
C ASP A 72 22.33 11.69 -9.54
N PHE A 73 21.74 10.54 -9.19
CA PHE A 73 22.37 9.54 -8.34
C PHE A 73 22.90 8.32 -9.10
N GLY A 74 22.78 8.30 -10.44
CA GLY A 74 23.34 7.24 -11.29
C GLY A 74 22.71 5.86 -11.11
N PHE A 75 21.55 5.76 -10.46
CA PHE A 75 20.84 4.51 -10.19
C PHE A 75 19.90 4.06 -11.33
N ASP A 76 19.81 4.81 -12.45
CA ASP A 76 18.48 5.06 -13.01
C ASP A 76 18.30 5.04 -14.54
N ASP A 77 19.06 4.22 -15.27
CA ASP A 77 18.77 4.06 -16.71
C ASP A 77 17.52 3.19 -16.97
N ASP A 78 17.08 2.37 -16.01
CA ASP A 78 16.02 1.37 -16.21
C ASP A 78 14.71 1.61 -15.40
N ILE A 79 14.65 2.60 -14.50
CA ILE A 79 13.43 2.92 -13.74
C ILE A 79 12.50 3.83 -14.54
N ARG A 80 11.23 3.43 -14.65
CA ARG A 80 10.20 4.24 -15.30
C ARG A 80 9.46 5.13 -14.30
N ASP A 81 9.25 6.38 -14.69
CA ASP A 81 8.53 7.37 -13.89
C ASP A 81 7.08 6.94 -13.57
N GLU A 82 6.84 6.62 -12.30
CA GLU A 82 5.55 6.15 -11.80
C GLU A 82 4.42 7.20 -11.89
N GLN A 83 4.73 8.49 -11.93
CA GLN A 83 3.73 9.57 -11.96
C GLN A 83 3.00 9.59 -13.30
N LYS A 84 3.63 9.09 -14.36
CA LYS A 84 3.12 9.11 -15.73
C LYS A 84 2.34 7.85 -16.11
N VAL A 85 2.40 6.81 -15.29
CA VAL A 85 1.87 5.48 -15.62
C VAL A 85 0.58 5.21 -14.87
N LYS A 86 -0.52 5.10 -15.61
CA LYS A 86 -1.85 4.75 -15.08
C LYS A 86 -1.98 3.24 -14.91
N LEU A 87 -2.74 2.81 -13.90
CA LEU A 87 -3.03 1.39 -13.67
C LEU A 87 -3.65 0.71 -14.89
N SER A 88 -4.57 1.37 -15.59
CA SER A 88 -5.14 0.89 -16.86
C SER A 88 -4.15 0.65 -18.01
N LYS A 89 -2.88 1.08 -17.87
CA LYS A 89 -1.83 0.80 -18.85
C LYS A 89 -1.00 -0.43 -18.51
N VAL A 90 -1.03 -0.87 -17.25
CA VAL A 90 -0.19 -1.98 -16.75
C VAL A 90 -1.01 -3.18 -16.31
N ILE A 91 -2.24 -2.97 -15.83
CA ILE A 91 -3.18 -4.03 -15.46
C ILE A 91 -3.92 -4.50 -16.71
N SER A 92 -3.72 -5.77 -17.07
CA SER A 92 -4.37 -6.39 -18.24
C SER A 92 -5.77 -6.92 -17.92
N GLU A 93 -5.93 -7.61 -16.80
CA GLU A 93 -7.15 -8.38 -16.47
C GLU A 93 -7.26 -8.68 -14.96
N GLU A 94 -8.37 -9.31 -14.55
CA GLU A 94 -8.49 -9.92 -13.23
C GLU A 94 -7.44 -11.02 -13.05
N LYS A 95 -7.01 -11.23 -11.81
CA LYS A 95 -5.90 -12.13 -11.43
C LYS A 95 -4.53 -11.68 -11.90
N PHE A 96 -4.41 -10.50 -12.51
CA PHE A 96 -3.11 -9.87 -12.71
C PHE A 96 -2.45 -9.59 -11.36
N GLU A 97 -1.15 -9.85 -11.28
CA GLU A 97 -0.35 -9.72 -10.06
C GLU A 97 0.94 -8.96 -10.35
N PHE A 98 1.35 -8.14 -9.39
CA PHE A 98 2.62 -7.40 -9.43
C PHE A 98 3.11 -7.10 -8.01
N SER A 99 4.37 -6.69 -7.89
CA SER A 99 5.00 -6.41 -6.60
C SER A 99 5.22 -4.92 -6.36
N TYR A 100 5.20 -4.55 -5.09
CA TYR A 100 5.57 -3.23 -4.60
C TYR A 100 6.56 -3.39 -3.44
N LEU A 101 7.70 -2.72 -3.51
CA LEU A 101 8.71 -2.70 -2.47
C LEU A 101 8.72 -1.33 -1.83
N TYR A 102 8.64 -1.27 -0.50
CA TYR A 102 8.83 -0.06 0.28
C TYR A 102 9.97 -0.25 1.27
N ASP A 103 10.75 0.81 1.49
CA ASP A 103 11.95 0.82 2.29
C ASP A 103 13.00 -0.18 1.78
N PHE A 104 14.03 0.31 1.11
CA PHE A 104 15.08 -0.56 0.57
C PHE A 104 16.03 -1.09 1.66
N GLY A 105 15.96 -0.56 2.89
CA GLY A 105 16.62 -1.10 4.07
C GLY A 105 15.84 -2.27 4.66
N ASP A 106 14.60 -2.01 5.08
CA ASP A 106 13.75 -3.02 5.75
C ASP A 106 13.10 -4.02 4.79
N ALA A 107 13.07 -3.69 3.49
CA ALA A 107 12.60 -4.50 2.39
C ALA A 107 11.14 -4.98 2.52
N TRP A 108 10.21 -4.06 2.76
CA TRP A 108 8.79 -4.36 2.85
C TRP A 108 8.18 -4.67 1.48
N GLU A 109 8.24 -5.94 1.09
CA GLU A 109 7.67 -6.42 -0.17
C GLU A 109 6.18 -6.76 -0.04
N HIS A 110 5.39 -6.23 -0.97
CA HIS A 110 3.97 -6.46 -1.08
C HIS A 110 3.64 -7.14 -2.39
N LYS A 111 2.77 -8.13 -2.31
CA LYS A 111 2.09 -8.68 -3.46
C LYS A 111 0.75 -7.97 -3.67
N ILE A 112 0.54 -7.44 -4.86
CA ILE A 112 -0.70 -6.78 -5.26
C ILE A 112 -1.43 -7.67 -6.27
N LEU A 113 -2.63 -8.11 -5.93
CA LEU A 113 -3.49 -8.93 -6.77
C LEU A 113 -4.72 -8.13 -7.20
N VAL A 114 -4.98 -8.07 -8.51
CA VAL A 114 -6.22 -7.52 -9.07
C VAL A 114 -7.31 -8.57 -8.92
N GLU A 115 -8.11 -8.49 -7.87
CA GLU A 115 -9.15 -9.48 -7.62
C GLU A 115 -10.35 -9.33 -8.54
N LYS A 116 -10.76 -8.07 -8.81
CA LYS A 116 -11.92 -7.75 -9.63
C LYS A 116 -11.73 -6.47 -10.43
N VAL A 117 -12.36 -6.42 -11.61
CA VAL A 117 -12.57 -5.19 -12.39
C VAL A 117 -14.06 -4.86 -12.35
N LEU A 118 -14.42 -3.75 -11.70
CA LEU A 118 -15.80 -3.37 -11.41
C LEU A 118 -16.19 -2.10 -12.18
N GLU A 119 -17.49 -1.87 -12.34
CA GLU A 119 -18.01 -0.56 -12.72
C GLU A 119 -17.95 0.40 -11.53
N ALA A 120 -17.61 1.66 -11.76
CA ALA A 120 -17.59 2.66 -10.70
C ALA A 120 -19.00 2.94 -10.17
N ASP A 121 -19.20 2.70 -8.87
CA ASP A 121 -20.39 3.15 -8.15
C ASP A 121 -20.33 4.69 -7.95
N PRO A 122 -21.30 5.47 -8.46
CA PRO A 122 -21.31 6.93 -8.35
C PRO A 122 -21.55 7.42 -6.91
N THR A 123 -21.93 6.55 -5.98
CA THR A 123 -22.15 6.88 -4.56
C THR A 123 -20.91 6.67 -3.69
N VAL A 124 -19.88 6.01 -4.23
CA VAL A 124 -18.62 5.72 -3.53
C VAL A 124 -17.57 6.75 -3.91
N SER A 125 -16.91 7.32 -2.91
CA SER A 125 -15.68 8.10 -3.11
C SER A 125 -14.48 7.17 -3.14
N TYR A 126 -13.72 7.20 -4.22
CA TYR A 126 -12.48 6.41 -4.37
C TYR A 126 -11.25 7.29 -4.09
N PRO A 127 -10.15 6.70 -3.58
CA PRO A 127 -9.99 5.29 -3.22
C PRO A 127 -10.64 4.95 -1.87
N ILE A 128 -10.92 3.67 -1.65
CA ILE A 128 -11.53 3.18 -0.41
C ILE A 128 -10.93 1.82 -0.03
N CYS A 129 -10.65 1.60 1.26
CA CYS A 129 -10.30 0.30 1.82
C CYS A 129 -11.55 -0.39 2.33
N ILE A 130 -12.00 -1.43 1.64
CA ILE A 130 -13.29 -2.09 1.94
C ILE A 130 -13.16 -3.16 3.03
N THR A 131 -11.96 -3.71 3.23
CA THR A 131 -11.67 -4.66 4.32
C THR A 131 -10.16 -4.92 4.39
N GLY A 132 -9.71 -5.47 5.51
CA GLY A 132 -8.31 -5.83 5.75
C GLY A 132 -8.22 -6.71 6.99
N LYS A 133 -7.02 -7.20 7.28
CA LYS A 133 -6.73 -7.88 8.54
C LYS A 133 -5.37 -7.46 9.06
N ARG A 134 -5.30 -7.32 10.39
CA ARG A 134 -4.10 -7.04 11.19
C ARG A 134 -3.53 -5.65 11.01
N ALA A 135 -2.88 -5.14 12.05
CA ALA A 135 -2.06 -3.97 11.94
C ALA A 135 -0.87 -4.28 11.01
N CYS A 136 -0.38 -3.26 10.32
CA CYS A 136 0.85 -3.40 9.57
C CYS A 136 2.05 -3.10 10.48
N PRO A 137 3.25 -3.57 10.12
CA PRO A 137 4.46 -3.26 10.87
C PRO A 137 4.63 -1.74 10.99
N PRO A 138 5.01 -1.22 12.17
CA PRO A 138 5.38 0.18 12.31
C PRO A 138 6.55 0.56 11.40
N GLU A 139 6.66 1.83 11.05
CA GLU A 139 7.87 2.37 10.39
C GLU A 139 9.12 2.04 11.22
N ASP A 140 10.24 1.82 10.53
CA ASP A 140 11.56 1.62 11.13
C ASP A 140 11.65 0.50 12.19
N CYS A 141 10.77 -0.51 12.11
CA CYS A 141 10.81 -1.64 13.04
C CYS A 141 11.87 -2.70 12.69
N GLY A 142 12.67 -2.52 11.63
CA GLY A 142 13.78 -3.41 11.29
C GLY A 142 13.36 -4.61 10.45
N GLY A 143 12.45 -4.40 9.51
CA GLY A 143 11.95 -5.42 8.60
C GLY A 143 11.13 -6.51 9.31
N VAL A 144 10.85 -7.60 8.59
CA VAL A 144 9.97 -8.69 9.07
C VAL A 144 10.45 -9.30 10.38
N TRP A 145 11.76 -9.39 10.59
CA TRP A 145 12.35 -9.94 11.81
C TRP A 145 12.19 -9.00 13.00
N GLY A 146 12.53 -7.72 12.83
CA GLY A 146 12.36 -6.75 13.92
C GLY A 146 10.88 -6.54 14.27
N TYR A 147 9.96 -6.68 13.32
CA TYR A 147 8.53 -6.73 13.63
C TYR A 147 8.11 -7.95 14.46
N GLN A 148 8.71 -9.13 14.21
CA GLN A 148 8.44 -10.32 15.03
C GLN A 148 8.95 -10.12 16.46
N ASP A 149 10.18 -9.63 16.61
CA ASP A 149 10.77 -9.33 17.92
C ASP A 149 9.91 -8.30 18.67
N PHE A 150 9.45 -7.25 17.97
CA PHE A 150 8.52 -6.27 18.52
C PHE A 150 7.22 -6.91 19.01
N LEU A 151 6.59 -7.78 18.21
CA LEU A 151 5.35 -8.46 18.59
C LEU A 151 5.53 -9.38 19.80
N GLU A 152 6.66 -10.09 19.89
CA GLU A 152 7.00 -10.93 21.03
C GLU A 152 7.16 -10.08 22.30
N ALA A 153 7.89 -8.97 22.19
CA ALA A 153 8.14 -8.05 23.31
C ALA A 153 6.84 -7.44 23.86
N ILE A 154 5.96 -6.91 23.01
CA ILE A 154 4.73 -6.24 23.49
C ILE A 154 3.67 -7.21 24.01
N GLN A 155 3.77 -8.51 23.70
CA GLN A 155 2.80 -9.52 24.14
C GLN A 155 3.17 -10.20 25.47
N ASP A 156 4.45 -10.16 25.88
CA ASP A 156 4.91 -10.69 27.16
C ASP A 156 5.33 -9.57 28.12
N PRO A 157 4.53 -9.28 29.18
CA PRO A 157 4.86 -8.29 30.20
C PRO A 157 6.16 -8.57 30.97
N ASN A 158 6.72 -9.77 30.88
CA ASN A 158 8.00 -10.13 31.50
C ASN A 158 9.17 -10.04 30.51
N HIS A 159 8.92 -9.73 29.24
CA HIS A 159 9.97 -9.56 28.26
C HIS A 159 10.87 -8.38 28.66
N PRO A 160 12.22 -8.53 28.61
CA PRO A 160 13.13 -7.45 29.02
C PRO A 160 12.90 -6.13 28.29
N GLU A 161 12.38 -6.18 27.07
CA GLU A 161 12.12 -5.02 26.22
C GLU A 161 10.65 -4.57 26.21
N HIS A 162 9.76 -5.19 26.99
CA HIS A 162 8.31 -4.92 26.95
C HIS A 162 7.98 -3.42 27.07
N GLU A 163 8.42 -2.80 28.17
CA GLU A 163 8.16 -1.38 28.44
C GLU A 163 8.81 -0.46 27.40
N ALA A 164 10.03 -0.80 26.96
CA ALA A 164 10.74 0.00 25.95
C ALA A 164 10.03 -0.03 24.59
N MET A 165 9.50 -1.19 24.18
CA MET A 165 8.77 -1.33 22.92
C MET A 165 7.39 -0.66 22.97
N LEU A 166 6.70 -0.71 24.12
CA LEU A 166 5.46 0.03 24.32
C LEU A 166 5.69 1.55 24.32
N GLU A 167 6.74 2.04 24.95
CA GLU A 167 7.11 3.46 24.89
C GLU A 167 7.42 3.88 23.45
N TRP A 168 8.24 3.09 22.75
CA TRP A 168 8.63 3.35 21.36
C TRP A 168 7.43 3.46 20.41
N ILE A 169 6.44 2.55 20.53
CA ILE A 169 5.24 2.58 19.68
C ILE A 169 4.20 3.64 20.11
N GLY A 170 4.47 4.41 21.17
CA GLY A 170 3.57 5.45 21.66
C GLY A 170 2.47 4.93 22.60
N GLY A 171 2.64 3.76 23.19
CA GLY A 171 1.91 3.27 24.36
C GLY A 171 1.16 1.96 24.15
N SER A 172 0.49 1.77 23.02
CA SER A 172 -0.27 0.53 22.76
C SER A 172 -0.33 0.19 21.29
N PHE A 173 -0.30 -1.10 20.98
CA PHE A 173 -0.42 -1.61 19.62
C PHE A 173 -1.28 -2.88 19.60
N ASP A 174 -2.38 -2.87 18.86
CA ASP A 174 -3.20 -4.07 18.63
C ASP A 174 -2.82 -4.70 17.28
N PRO A 175 -2.06 -5.81 17.26
CA PRO A 175 -1.68 -6.48 16.01
C PRO A 175 -2.88 -7.08 15.26
N GLY A 176 -4.02 -7.26 15.93
CA GLY A 176 -5.26 -7.78 15.34
C GLY A 176 -6.05 -6.74 14.54
N ASP A 177 -5.89 -5.46 14.85
CA ASP A 177 -6.71 -4.39 14.28
C ASP A 177 -6.17 -3.86 12.95
N ALA A 178 -6.99 -3.93 11.91
CA ALA A 178 -6.63 -3.38 10.60
C ALA A 178 -6.80 -1.87 10.49
N GLN A 179 -7.42 -1.22 11.48
CA GLN A 179 -7.63 0.24 11.54
C GLN A 179 -8.37 0.81 10.32
N LEU A 180 -9.44 0.12 9.88
CA LEU A 180 -10.15 0.47 8.64
C LEU A 180 -10.80 1.86 8.66
N GLU A 181 -11.22 2.34 9.83
CA GLU A 181 -11.81 3.67 9.98
C GLU A 181 -10.77 4.78 9.75
N ASP A 182 -9.59 4.64 10.36
CA ASP A 182 -8.48 5.58 10.20
C ASP A 182 -7.96 5.57 8.76
N ILE A 183 -7.74 4.38 8.18
CA ILE A 183 -7.33 4.23 6.78
C ILE A 183 -8.31 4.97 5.86
N ASN A 184 -9.61 4.73 6.00
CA ASN A 184 -10.59 5.37 5.12
C ASN A 184 -10.75 6.86 5.37
N SER A 185 -10.47 7.34 6.59
CA SER A 185 -10.45 8.77 6.88
C SER A 185 -9.28 9.46 6.16
N GLN A 186 -8.10 8.84 6.18
CA GLN A 186 -6.91 9.34 5.47
C GLN A 186 -7.07 9.26 3.94
N LEU A 187 -7.58 8.14 3.41
CA LEU A 187 -7.82 7.98 1.97
C LEU A 187 -8.81 9.03 1.43
N LYS A 188 -9.83 9.40 2.20
CA LYS A 188 -10.76 10.48 1.84
C LYS A 188 -10.07 11.85 1.77
N ALA A 189 -9.14 12.12 2.70
CA ALA A 189 -8.40 13.38 2.72
C ALA A 189 -7.45 13.54 1.52
N MET A 190 -6.97 12.44 0.93
CA MET A 190 -6.15 12.45 -0.28
C MET A 190 -6.95 12.83 -1.55
N SER A 191 -8.25 12.58 -1.57
CA SER A 191 -9.13 12.83 -2.73
C SER A 191 -9.75 14.24 -2.77
N GLY A 192 -9.53 15.06 -1.73
CA GLY A 192 -10.02 16.44 -1.60
C GLY A 192 -8.97 17.47 -1.99
#